data_AF-A0A3A9WE43-F1
#
_entry.id   AF-A0A3A9WE43-F1
#
_cell.length_a   1.000
_cell.length_b   1.000
_cell.length_c   1.000
_cell.angle_alpha   90.00
_cell.angle_beta   90.00
_cell.angle_gamma   90.00
#
_symmetry.space_group_name_H-M   'P 1'
#
loop_
_entity.id
_entity.type
_entity.pdbx_description
1 polymer ?
#
loop_
_entity_poly.entity_id
_entity_poly.type
_entity_poly.pdbx_seq_one_letter_code
_entity_poly.pdbx_strand_id
1 'polypeptide(L)'
;MTDYIHKKNWWHKNRGWVLVVLVLVFGFILTILTVLGKPIGDFTKAIVDPSVYNNAFDMVQDDDRVITLLGEVQPISIFELLEGEVRYAEEGKAIITVGVKGSKQKGKMDIVAHKKNKTWQYETIRIRTKKPKKVVEILGSK
;
A
#
# COMPACT_ATOMS: atom_id res chain seq x y z
N MET A 1 -5.88 -40.07 -53.76
CA MET A 1 -6.01 -39.54 -52.39
C MET A 1 -5.29 -38.20 -52.33
N THR A 2 -6.04 -37.10 -52.23
CA THR A 2 -5.66 -35.86 -51.52
C THR A 2 -6.88 -34.94 -51.55
N ASP A 3 -7.70 -35.01 -50.49
CA ASP A 3 -8.77 -34.04 -50.26
C ASP A 3 -8.16 -32.76 -49.68
N TYR A 4 -8.08 -31.71 -50.49
CA TYR A 4 -7.68 -30.39 -50.05
C TYR A 4 -8.87 -29.74 -49.34
N ILE A 5 -8.92 -29.86 -48.01
CA ILE A 5 -9.91 -29.15 -47.19
C ILE A 5 -9.72 -27.65 -47.41
N HIS A 6 -10.62 -27.07 -48.21
CA HIS A 6 -10.73 -25.63 -48.40
C HIS A 6 -11.05 -25.00 -47.03
N LYS A 7 -10.01 -24.50 -46.35
CA LYS A 7 -10.13 -23.82 -45.06
C LYS A 7 -10.86 -22.49 -45.30
N LYS A 8 -12.20 -22.54 -45.25
CA LYS A 8 -13.09 -21.39 -45.43
C LYS A 8 -12.60 -20.24 -44.56
N ASN A 9 -12.30 -19.11 -45.20
CA ASN A 9 -11.64 -17.96 -44.61
C ASN A 9 -12.51 -17.38 -43.46
N TRP A 10 -12.19 -17.77 -42.21
CA TRP A 10 -12.92 -17.39 -40.98
C TRP A 10 -13.08 -15.87 -40.87
N TRP A 11 -12.08 -15.15 -41.37
CA TRP A 11 -12.02 -13.69 -41.43
C TRP A 11 -13.16 -13.06 -42.23
N HIS A 12 -13.65 -13.72 -43.29
CA HIS A 12 -14.70 -13.17 -44.14
C HIS A 12 -16.10 -13.32 -43.53
N LYS A 13 -16.30 -14.32 -42.67
CA LYS A 13 -17.58 -14.60 -42.00
C LYS A 13 -17.75 -13.81 -40.71
N ASN A 14 -16.66 -13.58 -39.97
CA ASN A 14 -16.70 -12.94 -38.66
C ASN A 14 -16.26 -11.46 -38.66
N ARG A 15 -16.00 -10.88 -39.84
CA ARG A 15 -15.51 -9.51 -40.01
C ARG A 15 -16.38 -8.44 -39.32
N GLY A 16 -17.71 -8.59 -39.38
CA GLY A 16 -18.63 -7.69 -38.69
C GLY A 16 -18.57 -7.81 -37.16
N TRP A 17 -18.42 -9.04 -36.63
CA TRP A 17 -18.31 -9.28 -35.20
C TRP A 17 -17.00 -8.76 -34.61
N VAL A 18 -15.91 -8.86 -35.36
CA VAL A 18 -14.61 -8.30 -34.95
C VAL A 18 -14.68 -6.78 -34.79
N LEU A 19 -15.37 -6.09 -35.72
CA LEU A 19 -15.58 -4.64 -35.62
C LEU A 19 -16.42 -4.27 -34.39
N VAL A 20 -17.49 -5.00 -34.10
CA VAL A 20 -18.33 -4.76 -32.92
C VAL A 20 -17.54 -4.96 -31.62
N VAL A 21 -16.78 -6.05 -31.50
CA VAL A 21 -15.95 -6.32 -30.33
C VAL A 21 -14.86 -5.25 -30.17
N LEU A 22 -14.24 -4.81 -31.27
CA LEU A 22 -13.23 -3.76 -31.23
C LEU A 22 -13.80 -2.44 -30.70
N VAL A 23 -14.98 -2.04 -31.16
CA VAL A 23 -15.65 -0.83 -30.68
C VAL A 23 -16.03 -0.94 -29.20
N LEU A 24 -16.52 -2.10 -28.76
CA LEU A 24 -16.84 -2.33 -27.34
C LEU A 24 -15.60 -2.27 -26.45
N VAL A 25 -14.50 -2.91 -26.86
CA VAL A 25 -13.24 -2.89 -26.12
C VAL A 25 -12.67 -1.46 -26.08
N PHE A 26 -12.71 -0.76 -27.21
CA PHE A 26 -12.22 0.62 -27.27
C PHE A 26 -13.07 1.57 -26.43
N GLY A 27 -14.39 1.43 -26.46
CA GLY A 27 -15.32 2.15 -25.61
C GLY A 27 -15.08 1.86 -24.12
N PHE A 28 -14.84 0.60 -23.76
CA PHE A 28 -14.52 0.20 -22.39
C PHE A 28 -13.18 0.77 -21.90
N ILE A 29 -12.16 0.82 -22.75
CA ILE A 29 -10.88 1.45 -22.43
C ILE A 29 -11.07 2.96 -22.21
N LEU A 30 -11.84 3.63 -23.05
CA LEU A 30 -12.14 5.07 -22.90
C LEU A 30 -12.94 5.37 -21.63
N THR A 31 -13.89 4.52 -21.23
CA THR A 31 -14.61 4.69 -19.96
C THR A 31 -13.69 4.50 -18.77
N ILE A 32 -12.80 3.50 -18.80
CA ILE A 32 -11.78 3.33 -17.75
C ILE A 32 -10.86 4.56 -17.68
N LEU A 33 -10.38 5.07 -18.81
CA LEU A 33 -9.49 6.24 -18.84
C LEU A 33 -10.18 7.52 -18.39
N THR A 34 -11.49 7.69 -18.60
CA THR A 34 -12.23 8.86 -18.11
C THR A 34 -12.60 8.74 -16.63
N VAL A 35 -12.85 7.52 -16.14
CA VAL A 35 -13.09 7.23 -14.71
C VAL A 35 -11.79 7.31 -13.89
N LEU A 36 -10.68 6.79 -14.43
CA LEU A 36 -9.34 6.80 -13.81
C LEU A 36 -8.51 8.06 -14.16
N GLY A 37 -8.92 8.83 -15.16
CA GLY A 37 -8.26 10.08 -15.58
C GLY A 37 -8.57 11.27 -14.67
N LYS A 38 -9.37 11.07 -13.62
CA LYS A 38 -9.40 11.95 -12.46
C LYS A 38 -8.04 11.90 -11.77
N PRO A 39 -7.52 13.02 -11.27
CA PRO A 39 -6.08 13.21 -11.07
C PRO A 39 -5.51 12.12 -10.18
N ILE A 40 -4.56 11.37 -10.75
CA ILE A 40 -3.58 10.52 -10.07
C ILE A 40 -2.78 11.33 -9.02
N GLY A 41 -2.97 12.65 -8.94
CA GLY A 41 -2.37 13.55 -7.98
C GLY A 41 -2.61 13.17 -6.52
N ASP A 42 -3.72 12.52 -6.16
CA ASP A 42 -3.92 12.06 -4.78
C ASP A 42 -3.15 10.77 -4.46
N PHE A 43 -2.69 10.00 -5.46
CA PHE A 43 -1.75 8.90 -5.22
C PHE A 43 -0.34 9.39 -4.88
N THR A 44 0.02 10.63 -5.27
CA THR A 44 1.33 11.19 -4.91
C THR A 44 1.42 11.56 -3.42
N LYS A 45 0.30 11.87 -2.77
CA LYS A 45 0.22 12.08 -1.31
C LYS A 45 0.31 10.78 -0.50
N ALA A 46 0.09 9.63 -1.14
CA ALA A 46 0.11 8.32 -0.50
C ALA A 46 1.50 7.66 -0.49
N ILE A 47 2.50 8.23 -1.16
CA ILE A 47 3.88 7.77 -1.04
C ILE A 47 4.45 8.36 0.24
N VAL A 48 4.39 7.57 1.31
CA VAL A 48 5.02 7.91 2.58
C VAL A 48 6.49 8.20 2.34
N ASP A 49 7.00 9.32 2.83
CA ASP A 49 8.45 9.59 2.90
C ASP A 49 9.10 8.40 3.65
N PRO A 50 9.86 7.51 2.97
CA PRO A 50 10.32 6.26 3.56
C PRO A 50 11.18 6.47 4.81
N SER A 51 11.80 7.66 4.93
CA SER A 51 12.59 8.04 6.10
C SER A 51 11.77 8.08 7.40
N VAL A 52 10.49 8.46 7.36
CA VAL A 52 9.61 8.47 8.55
C VAL A 52 9.42 7.06 9.08
N TYR A 53 9.21 6.14 8.14
CA TYR A 53 8.93 4.77 8.46
C TYR A 53 10.20 4.05 8.93
N ASN A 54 11.31 4.16 8.19
CA ASN A 54 12.56 3.46 8.50
C ASN A 54 13.09 3.82 9.90
N ASN A 55 13.15 5.11 10.23
CA ASN A 55 13.65 5.52 11.55
C ASN A 55 12.72 5.04 12.68
N ALA A 56 11.41 5.01 12.47
CA ALA A 56 10.46 4.47 13.46
C ALA A 56 10.59 2.95 13.60
N PHE A 57 10.89 2.25 12.50
CA PHE A 57 11.13 0.81 12.50
C PHE A 57 12.38 0.45 13.29
N ASP A 58 13.48 1.19 13.12
CA ASP A 58 14.72 0.97 13.87
C ASP A 58 14.46 1.08 15.38
N MET A 59 13.71 2.11 15.81
CA MET A 59 13.31 2.27 17.22
C MET A 59 12.44 1.11 17.75
N VAL A 60 11.62 0.50 16.89
CA VAL A 60 10.73 -0.62 17.23
C VAL A 60 11.51 -1.93 17.29
N GLN A 61 12.50 -2.10 16.42
CA GLN A 61 13.35 -3.29 16.36
C GLN A 61 14.25 -3.40 17.59
N ASP A 62 14.68 -2.27 18.15
CA ASP A 62 15.57 -2.21 19.31
C ASP A 62 14.83 -2.22 20.67
N ASP A 63 13.48 -2.17 20.69
CA ASP A 63 12.71 -2.13 21.94
C ASP A 63 12.39 -3.54 22.48
N ASP A 64 12.98 -3.90 23.62
CA ASP A 64 12.80 -5.21 24.28
C ASP A 64 11.32 -5.57 24.55
N ARG A 65 10.46 -4.58 24.80
CA ARG A 65 9.02 -4.81 25.07
C ARG A 65 8.31 -5.20 23.79
N VAL A 66 8.71 -4.61 22.66
CA VAL A 66 8.24 -4.99 21.34
C VAL A 66 8.72 -6.39 20.98
N ILE A 67 10.02 -6.68 21.15
CA ILE A 67 10.60 -8.01 20.87
C ILE A 67 9.92 -9.08 21.73
N THR A 68 9.64 -8.77 23.00
CA THR A 68 8.92 -9.69 23.89
C THR A 68 7.52 -9.98 23.36
N LEU A 69 6.81 -8.95 22.89
CA LEU A 69 5.41 -9.03 22.43
C LEU A 69 5.25 -9.64 21.04
N LEU A 70 6.05 -9.21 20.07
CA LEU A 70 5.93 -9.59 18.65
C LEU A 70 6.96 -10.65 18.24
N GLY A 71 8.04 -10.82 18.99
CA GLY A 71 9.23 -11.57 18.55
C GLY A 71 10.16 -10.71 17.71
N GLU A 72 11.04 -11.36 16.95
CA GLU A 72 11.90 -10.69 15.97
C GLU A 72 11.02 -10.03 14.91
N VAL A 73 11.17 -8.72 14.76
CA VAL A 73 10.37 -7.90 13.86
C VAL A 73 10.92 -8.03 12.44
N GLN A 74 10.06 -8.41 11.49
CA GLN A 74 10.43 -8.53 10.09
C GLN A 74 10.36 -7.17 9.38
N PRO A 75 11.19 -6.95 8.34
CA PRO A 75 11.08 -5.77 7.49
C PRO A 75 9.65 -5.60 6.95
N ILE A 76 9.16 -4.38 6.94
CA ILE A 76 7.81 -4.09 6.43
C ILE A 76 7.84 -4.16 4.92
N SER A 77 6.96 -4.99 4.35
CA SER A 77 6.79 -5.07 2.90
C SER A 77 5.72 -4.07 2.44
N ILE A 78 5.63 -3.90 1.11
CA ILE A 78 4.65 -3.03 0.49
C ILE A 78 3.21 -3.40 0.91
N PHE A 79 2.93 -4.70 1.12
CA PHE A 79 1.60 -5.13 1.54
C PHE A 79 1.22 -4.60 2.93
N GLU A 80 2.15 -4.56 3.88
CA GLU A 80 1.89 -4.02 5.21
C GLU A 80 1.76 -2.49 5.22
N LEU A 81 2.40 -1.79 4.28
CA LEU A 81 2.17 -0.36 4.04
C LEU A 81 0.75 -0.12 3.50
N LEU A 82 0.27 -1.00 2.62
CA LEU A 82 -1.09 -0.93 2.06
C LEU A 82 -2.18 -1.31 3.08
N GLU A 83 -1.90 -2.16 4.07
CA GLU A 83 -2.80 -2.44 5.19
C GLU A 83 -2.93 -1.26 6.19
N GLY A 84 -2.09 -0.25 5.97
CA GLY A 84 -1.95 0.94 6.77
C GLY A 84 -2.88 2.08 6.39
N GLU A 85 -2.70 3.21 7.07
CA GLU A 85 -3.32 4.48 6.73
C GLU A 85 -2.28 5.59 6.86
N VAL A 86 -2.24 6.50 5.90
CA VAL A 86 -1.28 7.60 5.85
C VAL A 86 -2.06 8.89 5.72
N ARG A 87 -1.88 9.80 6.67
CA ARG A 87 -2.47 11.13 6.62
C ARG A 87 -1.37 12.17 6.82
N TYR A 88 -1.19 13.02 5.83
CA TYR A 88 -0.36 14.21 5.92
C TYR A 88 -1.25 15.42 6.16
N ALA A 89 -0.99 16.17 7.23
CA ALA A 89 -1.61 17.46 7.47
C ALA A 89 -0.76 18.58 6.85
N GLU A 90 -1.39 19.71 6.52
CA GLU A 90 -0.73 20.86 5.88
C GLU A 90 0.43 21.43 6.71
N GLU A 91 0.42 21.24 8.03
CA GLU A 91 1.45 21.71 8.97
C GLU A 91 2.72 20.85 9.01
N GLY A 92 2.88 19.87 8.09
CA GLY A 92 4.01 18.95 8.09
C GLY A 92 3.90 17.83 9.13
N LYS A 93 2.69 17.61 9.66
CA LYS A 93 2.36 16.48 10.53
C LYS A 93 2.06 15.23 9.69
N ALA A 94 2.63 14.11 10.08
CA ALA A 94 2.36 12.78 9.53
C ALA A 94 1.70 11.90 10.60
N ILE A 95 0.55 11.33 10.28
CA ILE A 95 -0.13 10.31 11.07
C ILE A 95 -0.15 9.05 10.21
N ILE A 96 0.61 8.04 10.63
CA ILE A 96 0.84 6.84 9.85
C ILE A 96 0.46 5.63 10.71
N THR A 97 -0.33 4.73 10.16
CA THR A 97 -0.56 3.40 10.69
C THR A 97 0.03 2.41 9.69
N VAL A 98 0.86 1.47 10.10
CA VAL A 98 1.37 0.40 9.23
C VAL A 98 1.20 -0.97 9.89
N GLY A 99 1.06 -2.02 9.08
CA GLY A 99 1.14 -3.39 9.60
C GLY A 99 2.56 -3.74 10.03
N VAL A 100 2.73 -4.49 11.11
CA VAL A 100 4.04 -5.02 11.54
C VAL A 100 3.91 -6.52 11.78
N LYS A 101 4.88 -7.29 11.26
CA LYS A 101 4.96 -8.73 11.47
C LYS A 101 6.16 -9.03 12.35
N GLY A 102 5.92 -9.71 13.47
CA GLY A 102 6.99 -10.35 14.23
C GLY A 102 6.88 -11.87 14.15
N SER A 103 7.95 -12.57 14.57
CA SER A 103 8.00 -14.04 14.55
C SER A 103 6.94 -14.73 15.41
N LYS A 104 6.41 -14.07 16.45
CA LYS A 104 5.35 -14.60 17.32
C LYS A 104 3.96 -14.22 16.84
N GLN A 105 3.76 -12.96 16.43
CA GLN A 105 2.43 -12.47 16.03
C GLN A 105 2.50 -11.18 15.20
N LYS A 106 1.36 -10.80 14.62
CA LYS A 106 1.18 -9.55 13.88
C LYS A 106 0.64 -8.44 14.77
N GLY A 107 1.05 -7.21 14.47
CA GLY A 107 0.58 -5.99 15.11
C GLY A 107 0.35 -4.87 14.10
N LYS A 108 -0.04 -3.71 14.62
CA LYS A 108 -0.01 -2.45 13.89
C LYS A 108 0.88 -1.48 14.63
N MET A 109 1.66 -0.71 13.89
CA MET A 109 2.43 0.42 14.40
C MET A 109 1.69 1.70 14.07
N ASP A 110 1.39 2.49 15.08
CA ASP A 110 0.87 3.85 14.90
C ASP A 110 2.02 4.84 15.16
N ILE A 111 2.25 5.76 14.22
CA ILE A 111 3.30 6.78 14.22
C ILE A 111 2.64 8.15 14.11
N VAL A 112 3.04 9.08 14.96
CA VAL A 112 2.74 10.50 14.82
C VAL A 112 4.06 11.26 14.83
N ALA A 113 4.32 12.01 13.76
CA ALA A 113 5.57 12.76 13.61
C ALA A 113 5.35 14.11 12.93
N HIS A 114 6.27 15.05 13.16
CA HIS A 114 6.30 16.34 12.48
C HIS A 114 7.62 16.56 11.77
N LYS A 115 7.55 17.15 10.58
CA LYS A 115 8.75 17.50 9.81
C LYS A 115 9.27 18.86 10.27
N LYS A 116 10.43 18.87 10.95
CA LYS A 116 11.13 20.09 11.36
C LYS A 116 12.52 20.12 10.76
N ASN A 117 12.87 21.18 10.04
CA ASN A 117 14.20 21.39 9.45
C ASN A 117 14.73 20.17 8.66
N LYS A 118 13.88 19.54 7.84
CA LYS A 118 14.17 18.32 7.05
C LYS A 118 14.35 17.02 7.87
N THR A 119 14.20 17.07 9.18
CA THR A 119 14.19 15.90 10.06
C THR A 119 12.80 15.60 10.60
N TRP A 120 12.51 14.34 10.86
CA TRP A 120 11.24 13.92 11.45
C TRP A 120 11.37 13.86 12.97
N GLN A 121 10.49 14.58 13.66
CA GLN A 121 10.38 14.56 15.12
C GLN A 121 9.15 13.74 15.50
N TYR A 122 9.37 12.64 16.20
CA TYR A 122 8.30 11.74 16.60
C TYR A 122 7.61 12.26 17.86
N GLU A 123 6.29 12.39 17.82
CA GLU A 123 5.45 12.61 19.01
C GLU A 123 5.00 11.29 19.62
N THR A 124 4.73 10.30 18.78
CA THR A 124 4.21 9.01 19.23
C THR A 124 4.69 7.90 18.32
N ILE A 125 5.18 6.83 18.91
CA ILE A 125 5.41 5.54 18.26
C ILE A 125 4.86 4.47 19.20
N ARG A 126 3.86 3.71 18.74
CA ARG A 126 3.29 2.62 19.51
C ARG A 126 2.95 1.41 18.67
N ILE A 127 3.09 0.24 19.27
CA ILE A 127 2.69 -1.05 18.70
C ILE A 127 1.41 -1.51 19.38
N ARG A 128 0.44 -1.97 18.60
CA ARG A 128 -0.79 -2.58 19.10
C ARG A 128 -1.07 -3.93 18.47
N THR A 129 -1.54 -4.86 19.28
CA THR A 129 -1.89 -6.23 18.85
C THR A 129 -3.38 -6.48 19.07
N LYS A 130 -4.00 -7.31 18.24
CA LYS A 130 -5.45 -7.60 18.36
C LYS A 130 -5.74 -8.69 19.39
N LYS A 131 -4.93 -9.75 19.44
CA LYS A 131 -5.13 -10.92 20.30
C LYS A 131 -3.77 -11.49 20.76
N PRO A 132 -3.36 -11.31 22.02
CA PRO A 132 -4.03 -10.51 23.05
C PRO A 132 -4.05 -9.01 22.68
N LYS A 133 -5.06 -8.28 23.18
CA LYS A 133 -5.12 -6.82 23.01
C LYS A 133 -4.07 -6.18 23.93
N LYS A 134 -2.91 -5.84 23.37
CA LYS A 134 -1.82 -5.15 24.07
C LYS A 134 -1.38 -3.93 23.27
N VAL A 135 -0.92 -2.92 23.99
CA VAL A 135 -0.34 -1.70 23.42
C VAL A 135 1.00 -1.48 24.10
N VAL A 136 2.05 -1.28 23.30
CA VAL A 136 3.40 -0.93 23.76
C VAL A 136 3.71 0.43 23.19
N GLU A 137 3.93 1.40 24.06
CA GLU A 137 4.31 2.76 23.68
C GLU A 137 5.82 2.90 23.81
N ILE A 138 6.48 3.11 22.67
CA ILE A 138 7.94 3.30 22.56
C ILE A 138 8.28 4.75 22.83
N LEU A 139 7.53 5.65 22.21
CA LEU A 139 7.67 7.09 22.37
C LEU A 139 6.27 7.71 22.44
N GLY A 140 6.09 8.69 23.34
CA GLY A 140 4.82 9.39 23.55
C GLY A 140 5.07 10.75 24.20
N SER A 141 4.43 11.81 23.70
CA SER A 141 4.42 13.10 24.39
C SER A 141 3.58 12.98 25.66
N LYS A 142 4.22 13.17 26.81
CA LYS A 142 3.57 13.18 28.12
C LYS A 142 2.71 14.43 28.32
#